data_AF-A0A961LT12-F1
#
_entry.id   AF-A0A961LT12-F1
#
_cell.length_a   1.000
_cell.length_b   1.000
_cell.length_c   1.000
_cell.angle_alpha   90.00
_cell.angle_beta   90.00
_cell.angle_gamma   90.00
#
_symmetry.space_group_name_H-M   'P 1'
#
loop_
_entity.id
_entity.type
_entity.pdbx_description
1 polymer ?
#
loop_
_entity_poly.entity_id
_entity_poly.type
_entity_poly.pdbx_seq_one_letter_code
_entity_poly.pdbx_strand_id
1 'polypeptide(L)' 'TDPARMATVLYVTAEVIRVVAIMVQAVMPESAGKLLDLLAVPADARNFDALERRLVPGTELPKPAGVFPRFVEPEGDAA' A
#
# COMPACT_ATOMS: atom_id res chain seq x y z
N THR A 1 0.26 -27.17 5.31
CA THR A 1 0.15 -25.71 5.53
C THR A 1 -1.21 -25.39 6.12
N ASP A 2 -1.37 -24.26 6.78
CA ASP A 2 -2.67 -23.82 7.35
C ASP A 2 -3.19 -22.60 6.55
N PRO A 3 -4.14 -22.80 5.61
CA PRO A 3 -4.67 -21.72 4.78
C PRO A 3 -5.42 -20.65 5.56
N ALA A 4 -6.09 -21.02 6.66
CA ALA A 4 -6.81 -20.07 7.50
C ALA A 4 -5.82 -19.14 8.20
N ARG A 5 -4.72 -19.69 8.72
CA ARG A 5 -3.65 -18.87 9.31
C ARG A 5 -2.96 -17.99 8.28
N MET A 6 -2.71 -18.50 7.07
CA MET A 6 -2.15 -17.72 5.97
C MET A 6 -3.04 -16.52 5.62
N ALA A 7 -4.36 -16.72 5.49
CA ALA A 7 -5.30 -15.65 5.20
C ALA A 7 -5.26 -14.54 6.27
N THR A 8 -5.19 -14.92 7.55
CA THR A 8 -5.03 -13.96 8.65
C THR A 8 -3.74 -13.16 8.54
N VAL A 9 -2.61 -13.80 8.21
CA VAL A 9 -1.33 -13.10 8.03
C VAL A 9 -1.42 -12.09 6.89
N LEU A 10 -1.93 -12.51 5.72
CA LEU A 10 -2.07 -11.64 4.55
C LEU A 10 -2.99 -10.45 4.83
N TYR A 11 -4.13 -10.69 5.48
CA TYR A 11 -5.05 -9.63 5.87
C TYR A 11 -4.42 -8.63 6.83
N VAL A 12 -3.74 -9.09 7.88
CA VAL A 12 -3.09 -8.21 8.85
C VAL A 12 -1.97 -7.41 8.18
N THR A 13 -1.17 -8.03 7.31
CA THR A 13 -0.13 -7.33 6.55
C THR A 13 -0.73 -6.24 5.68
N ALA A 14 -1.81 -6.53 4.93
CA ALA A 14 -2.49 -5.54 4.09
C ALA A 14 -3.09 -4.39 4.91
N GLU A 15 -3.70 -4.69 6.05
CA GLU A 15 -4.30 -3.68 6.94
C GLU A 15 -3.24 -2.77 7.58
N VAL A 16 -2.09 -3.32 7.97
CA VAL A 16 -0.97 -2.51 8.47
C VAL A 16 -0.42 -1.61 7.36
N ILE A 17 -0.27 -2.12 6.14
CA ILE A 17 0.16 -1.31 4.99
C ILE A 17 -0.84 -0.18 4.71
N ARG A 18 -2.16 -0.43 4.80
CA ARG A 18 -3.19 0.60 4.64
C ARG A 18 -3.00 1.75 5.62
N VAL A 19 -2.85 1.43 6.91
CA VAL A 19 -2.68 2.42 7.97
C VAL A 19 -1.39 3.23 7.76
N VAL A 20 -0.27 2.56 7.47
CA VAL A 20 1.02 3.23 7.19
C VAL A 20 0.92 4.11 5.96
N ALA A 21 0.29 3.64 4.88
CA ALA A 21 0.13 4.41 3.66
C ALA A 21 -0.71 5.66 3.89
N ILE A 22 -1.80 5.60 4.68
CA ILE A 22 -2.57 6.78 5.06
C ILE A 22 -1.71 7.79 5.83
N MET A 23 -0.92 7.33 6.82
CA MET A 23 -0.08 8.19 7.64
C MET A 23 1.06 8.87 6.86
N VAL A 24 1.64 8.19 5.87
CA VAL A 24 2.81 8.68 5.13
C VAL A 24 2.45 9.60 3.95
N GLN A 25 1.16 9.83 3.67
CA GLN A 25 0.72 10.72 2.60
C GLN A 25 1.30 12.13 2.69
N ALA A 26 1.56 12.65 3.90
CA ALA A 26 2.15 13.99 4.08
C ALA A 26 3.64 14.06 3.66
N VAL A 27 4.32 12.92 3.55
CA VAL A 27 5.76 12.84 3.22
C VAL A 27 5.98 12.32 1.81
N MET A 28 5.18 11.33 1.38
CA MET A 28 5.27 10.70 0.06
C MET A 28 3.86 10.56 -0.56
N PRO A 29 3.20 11.67 -0.95
CA PRO A 29 1.80 11.65 -1.35
C PRO A 29 1.52 10.72 -2.54
N GLU A 30 2.37 10.74 -3.56
CA GLU A 30 2.20 9.91 -4.77
C GLU A 30 2.41 8.42 -4.48
N SER A 31 3.47 8.06 -3.77
CA SER A 31 3.77 6.66 -3.44
C SER A 31 2.74 6.08 -2.46
N ALA A 32 2.31 6.86 -1.48
CA ALA A 32 1.23 6.49 -0.57
C ALA A 32 -0.08 6.30 -1.33
N GLY A 33 -0.40 7.19 -2.26
CA GLY A 33 -1.56 7.06 -3.14
C GLY A 33 -1.54 5.75 -3.94
N LYS A 34 -0.41 5.42 -4.58
CA LYS A 34 -0.24 4.16 -5.31
C LYS A 34 -0.42 2.92 -4.44
N LEU A 35 0.11 2.92 -3.21
CA LEU A 35 -0.13 1.83 -2.25
C LEU A 35 -1.61 1.68 -1.90
N LEU A 36 -2.30 2.80 -1.67
CA LEU A 36 -3.73 2.82 -1.35
C LEU A 36 -4.59 2.40 -2.54
N ASP A 37 -4.20 2.75 -3.77
CA ASP A 37 -4.82 2.25 -5.00
C ASP A 37 -4.72 0.72 -5.11
N LEU A 38 -3.53 0.16 -4.80
CA LEU A 38 -3.30 -1.29 -4.82
C LEU A 38 -4.09 -2.05 -3.74
N LEU A 39 -4.48 -1.36 -2.67
CA LEU A 39 -5.35 -1.89 -1.61
C LEU A 39 -6.84 -1.57 -1.86
N ALA A 40 -7.18 -1.05 -3.03
CA ALA A 40 -8.53 -0.65 -3.42
C ALA A 40 -9.19 0.35 -2.44
N VAL A 41 -8.38 1.22 -1.81
CA VAL A 41 -8.88 2.26 -0.90
C VAL A 41 -9.31 3.49 -1.71
N PRO A 42 -10.59 3.89 -1.69
CA PRO A 42 -11.08 5.06 -2.43
C PRO A 42 -10.35 6.36 -2.04
N ALA A 43 -10.27 7.32 -2.95
CA ALA A 43 -9.55 8.58 -2.72
C ALA A 43 -10.17 9.43 -1.59
N ASP A 44 -11.49 9.37 -1.43
CA ASP A 44 -12.25 10.02 -0.36
C ASP A 44 -12.16 9.29 0.99
N ALA A 45 -11.53 8.11 1.03
CA ALA A 45 -11.33 7.29 2.22
C ALA A 45 -9.85 7.24 2.66
N ARG A 46 -9.08 8.32 2.42
CA ARG A 46 -7.64 8.40 2.75
C ARG A 46 -7.31 9.44 3.82
N ASN A 47 -8.29 10.07 4.44
CA ASN A 47 -8.05 10.96 5.57
C ASN A 47 -7.80 10.17 6.87
N PHE A 48 -7.46 10.86 7.95
CA PHE A 48 -7.21 10.18 9.23
C PHE A 48 -8.47 9.57 9.86
N ASP A 49 -9.68 10.04 9.53
CA ASP A 49 -10.92 9.40 9.97
C ASP A 49 -11.06 7.97 9.42
N ALA A 50 -10.42 7.68 8.27
CA ALA A 50 -10.39 6.34 7.71
C ALA A 50 -9.51 5.36 8.51
N LEU A 51 -8.72 5.82 9.49
CA LEU A 51 -7.92 4.93 10.35
C LEU A 51 -8.80 4.02 11.23
N GLU A 52 -10.02 4.46 11.56
CA GLU A 52 -10.98 3.67 12.33
C GLU A 52 -11.68 2.57 11.50
N ARG A 53 -11.61 2.66 10.17
CA ARG A 53 -12.22 1.70 9.24
C ARG A 53 -11.17 0.70 8.77
N ARG A 54 -11.51 -0.59 8.73
CA ARG A 54 -10.59 -1.64 8.26
C ARG A 54 -10.87 -2.03 6.81
N LEU A 55 -9.93 -2.71 6.17
CA LEU A 55 -10.18 -3.37 4.87
C LEU A 55 -11.36 -4.34 4.98
N VAL A 56 -12.21 -4.35 3.95
CA VAL A 56 -13.32 -5.29 3.84
C VAL A 56 -12.84 -6.60 3.20
N PRO A 57 -12.94 -7.75 3.88
CA PRO A 57 -12.58 -9.04 3.29
C PRO A 57 -13.38 -9.32 2.02
N GLY A 58 -12.73 -9.88 1.00
CA GLY A 58 -13.36 -10.16 -0.30
C GLY A 58 -13.39 -8.97 -1.27
N THR A 59 -12.83 -7.81 -0.89
CA THR A 59 -12.59 -6.71 -1.84
C THR A 59 -11.63 -7.17 -2.94
N GLU A 60 -12.06 -7.06 -4.20
CA GLU A 60 -11.21 -7.33 -5.35
C GLU A 60 -10.06 -6.33 -5.42
N LEU A 61 -8.83 -6.83 -5.53
CA LEU A 61 -7.63 -6.01 -5.62
C LEU A 61 -7.16 -5.91 -7.08
N PRO A 62 -6.67 -4.74 -7.53
CA PRO A 62 -6.07 -4.62 -8.84
C PRO A 62 -4.79 -5.47 -8.93
N LYS A 63 -4.30 -5.68 -10.16
CA LYS A 63 -3.04 -6.38 -10.37
C LYS A 63 -1.90 -5.66 -9.63
N PRO A 64 -1.07 -6.36 -8.83
CA PRO A 64 0.04 -5.75 -8.11
C PRO A 64 1.03 -5.08 -9.06
N ALA A 65 1.52 -3.90 -8.66
CA ALA A 65 2.57 -3.16 -9.34
C ALA A 65 3.61 -2.64 -8.34
N GLY A 66 4.87 -2.49 -8.78
CA GLY A 66 5.93 -1.96 -7.93
C GLY A 66 5.74 -0.46 -7.69
N VAL A 67 5.73 -0.04 -6.42
CA VAL A 67 5.60 1.38 -6.03
C VAL A 67 6.96 2.05 -5.87
N PHE A 68 7.93 1.35 -5.29
CA PHE A 68 9.27 1.87 -5.00
C PHE A 68 10.30 1.17 -5.90
N PRO A 69 10.70 1.79 -7.03
CA PRO A 69 11.79 1.25 -7.84
C PRO A 69 13.10 1.29 -7.06
N ARG A 70 14.00 0.37 -7.38
CA ARG A 70 15.37 0.41 -6.84
C ARG A 70 16.09 1.64 -7.39
N PHE A 71 16.94 2.25 -6.57
CA PHE A 71 17.89 3.26 -7.06
C PHE A 71 18.81 2.62 -8.11
N VAL A 72 19.05 3.36 -9.20
CA VAL A 72 19.98 3.01 -10.27
C VAL A 72 21.02 4.12 -10.31
N GLU A 73 22.29 3.77 -10.13
CA GLU A 73 23.38 4.73 -10.27
C GLU A 73 23.36 5.29 -11.70
N PRO A 74 23.44 6.62 -11.87
CA PRO A 74 23.59 7.18 -13.20
C PRO A 74 24.89 6.66 -13.82
N GLU A 75 24.84 6.20 -15.06
CA GLU A 75 26.04 5.89 -15.84
C GLU A 75 26.89 7.16 -15.87
N GLY A 76 28.05 7.12 -15.21
CA GLY A 76 28.87 8.31 -14.99
C GLY A 76 29.21 8.99 -16.32
N ASP A 77 29.08 10.32 -16.33
CA ASP A 77 29.71 11.17 -17.35
C ASP A 77 31.16 10.73 -17.52
N ALA A 78 31.45 10.12 -18.66
CA ALA A 78 32.82 9.93 -19.13
C ALA A 78 33.38 11.32 -19.43
N ALA A 79 33.99 11.94 -18.41
CA ALA A 79 34.84 13.11 -18.54
C ALA A 79 36.17 12.74 -19.22
#